data_AF-A0A945LCL9-F1
#
_entry.id   AF-A0A945LCL9-F1
#
_cell.length_a   1.000
_cell.length_b   1.000
_cell.length_c   1.000
_cell.angle_alpha   90.00
_cell.angle_beta   90.00
_cell.angle_gamma   90.00
#
_symmetry.space_group_name_H-M   'P 1'
#
loop_
_entity.id
_entity.type
_entity.pdbx_description
1 polymer ?
#
loop_
_entity_poly.entity_id
_entity_poly.type
_entity_poly.pdbx_seq_one_letter_code
_entity_poly.pdbx_strand_id
1 'polypeptide(L)'
;AAKSGHDAIMSPTSHCYFDYGLDATDLKEVYHYEPIPTELTEDEAKHILGGECNMWSERAPQELVDSKVFPRILAMSEVLWSSSEKDYDNFYSRVQKHYPKLDALGVSYGFESVPITSTVVFNADSFAVSLFKGSPDMHLEYQLNNGDWQAYTTLFGVNSTTTLKARGFKNEKPYGEFDKELIKHIATGKKVNYTIPYNKHYKGTGDNNLTDGLLGSTENFRDGYYQGFSGTDMEVIIDLGQITTFSNIETTFFQYYLSWIVLPTSVSYAISDDRENFTELANLTHKTPLMQEGKFKHTFSFEKENTKAKYLKVVAKTVGELPQEHPAAGSDAWIFADEIIIN
;
A
#
# COMPACT_ATOMS: atom_id res chain seq x y z
N ALA A 1 16.33 -3.90 -30.18
CA ALA A 1 16.79 -2.77 -31.02
C ALA A 1 18.31 -2.80 -31.18
N ALA A 2 19.08 -2.52 -30.12
CA ALA A 2 20.56 -2.47 -30.17
C ALA A 2 21.22 -3.73 -30.77
N LYS A 3 20.85 -4.95 -30.33
CA LYS A 3 21.36 -6.22 -30.89
C LYS A 3 21.08 -6.44 -32.38
N SER A 4 20.16 -5.67 -32.94
CA SER A 4 19.79 -5.69 -34.36
C SER A 4 20.38 -4.50 -35.13
N GLY A 5 21.28 -3.72 -34.52
CA GLY A 5 21.95 -2.58 -35.14
C GLY A 5 21.10 -1.30 -35.20
N HIS A 6 20.00 -1.22 -34.45
CA HIS A 6 19.16 -0.02 -34.38
C HIS A 6 19.51 0.83 -33.18
N ASP A 7 19.61 2.13 -33.42
CA ASP A 7 19.77 3.14 -32.38
C ASP A 7 18.55 3.21 -31.47
N ALA A 8 18.78 3.50 -30.19
CA ALA A 8 17.76 3.56 -29.17
C ALA A 8 17.98 4.73 -28.20
N ILE A 9 16.87 5.26 -27.69
CA ILE A 9 16.79 6.12 -26.51
C ILE A 9 16.15 5.31 -25.41
N MET A 10 16.75 5.33 -24.23
CA MET A 10 16.30 4.52 -23.11
C MET A 10 15.28 5.27 -22.25
N SER A 11 14.08 4.71 -22.14
CA SER A 11 13.00 5.19 -21.26
C SER A 11 12.22 4.06 -20.57
N PRO A 12 12.89 3.15 -19.83
CA PRO A 12 12.20 2.07 -19.14
C PRO A 12 11.29 2.57 -18.01
N THR A 13 10.12 1.96 -17.88
CA THR A 13 9.13 2.28 -16.83
C THR A 13 9.65 2.12 -15.40
N SER A 14 10.69 1.32 -15.20
CA SER A 14 11.34 1.11 -13.90
C SER A 14 11.99 2.35 -13.31
N HIS A 15 12.52 3.26 -14.15
CA HIS A 15 13.37 4.37 -13.68
C HIS A 15 13.00 5.73 -14.31
N CYS A 16 12.39 5.72 -15.50
CA CYS A 16 12.21 6.94 -16.29
C CYS A 16 10.80 7.54 -16.18
N TYR A 17 9.84 6.89 -15.50
CA TYR A 17 8.44 7.35 -15.46
C TYR A 17 8.17 8.15 -14.18
N PHE A 18 8.25 9.48 -14.28
CA PHE A 18 8.10 10.37 -13.13
C PHE A 18 6.64 10.65 -12.76
N ASP A 19 5.68 10.21 -13.56
CA ASP A 19 4.28 10.20 -13.15
C ASP A 19 4.01 9.19 -12.02
N TYR A 20 4.85 8.15 -11.89
CA TYR A 20 4.76 7.13 -10.84
C TYR A 20 5.09 7.71 -9.45
N GLY A 21 4.55 7.03 -8.43
CA GLY A 21 4.76 7.37 -7.02
C GLY A 21 6.21 7.16 -6.57
N LEU A 22 6.58 7.80 -5.48
CA LEU A 22 7.92 7.70 -4.88
C LEU A 22 8.18 6.33 -4.24
N ASP A 23 7.16 5.51 -4.04
CA ASP A 23 7.29 4.11 -3.64
C ASP A 23 7.84 3.22 -4.77
N ALA A 24 7.70 3.66 -6.02
CA ALA A 24 8.19 2.94 -7.20
C ALA A 24 9.45 3.56 -7.81
N THR A 25 9.51 4.89 -7.91
CA THR A 25 10.62 5.59 -8.59
C THR A 25 10.97 6.85 -7.80
N ASP A 26 11.80 6.71 -6.77
CA ASP A 26 12.31 7.82 -5.98
C ASP A 26 13.62 8.41 -6.54
N LEU A 27 14.15 9.46 -5.91
CA LEU A 27 15.41 10.09 -6.33
C LEU A 27 16.59 9.10 -6.36
N LYS A 28 16.65 8.19 -5.37
CA LYS A 28 17.74 7.25 -5.23
C LYS A 28 17.67 6.15 -6.29
N GLU A 29 16.48 5.65 -6.56
CA GLU A 29 16.24 4.66 -7.61
C GLU A 29 16.65 5.24 -8.98
N VAL A 30 16.21 6.46 -9.30
CA VAL A 30 16.61 7.15 -10.53
C VAL A 30 18.12 7.30 -10.63
N TYR A 31 18.80 7.66 -9.55
CA TYR A 31 20.26 7.82 -9.53
C TYR A 31 21.02 6.51 -9.83
N HIS A 32 20.51 5.37 -9.37
CA HIS A 32 21.14 4.08 -9.57
C HIS A 32 20.83 3.45 -10.93
N TYR A 33 19.99 4.08 -11.75
CA TYR A 33 19.69 3.62 -13.10
C TYR A 33 20.96 3.51 -13.97
N GLU A 34 21.18 2.34 -14.57
CA GLU A 34 22.24 2.10 -15.57
C GLU A 34 21.62 2.09 -16.98
N PRO A 35 21.84 3.13 -17.80
CA PRO A 35 21.20 3.23 -19.12
C PRO A 35 21.71 2.22 -20.13
N ILE A 36 22.90 1.64 -19.93
CA ILE A 36 23.49 0.64 -20.80
C ILE A 36 23.33 -0.74 -20.13
N PRO A 37 22.47 -1.62 -20.66
CA PRO A 37 22.29 -2.95 -20.09
C PRO A 37 23.57 -3.80 -20.20
N THR A 38 23.88 -4.53 -19.12
CA THR A 38 25.11 -5.34 -19.03
C THR A 38 25.17 -6.49 -20.03
N GLU A 39 24.03 -6.89 -20.60
CA GLU A 39 23.92 -7.94 -21.61
C GLU A 39 24.24 -7.48 -23.04
N LEU A 40 24.55 -6.20 -23.24
CA LEU A 40 25.04 -5.66 -24.51
C LEU A 40 26.57 -5.77 -24.58
N THR A 41 27.06 -6.19 -25.75
CA THR A 41 28.48 -6.06 -26.10
C THR A 41 28.86 -4.58 -26.26
N GLU A 42 30.16 -4.27 -26.24
CA GLU A 42 30.65 -2.89 -26.45
C GLU A 42 30.17 -2.28 -27.79
N ASP A 43 30.06 -3.08 -28.85
CA ASP A 43 29.57 -2.61 -30.14
C ASP A 43 28.05 -2.39 -30.13
N GLU A 44 27.28 -3.25 -29.48
CA GLU A 44 25.84 -3.06 -29.32
C GLU A 44 25.52 -1.85 -28.42
N ALA A 45 26.33 -1.61 -27.40
CA ALA A 45 26.17 -0.47 -26.48
C ALA A 45 26.29 0.89 -27.19
N LYS A 46 27.04 0.98 -28.29
CA LYS A 46 27.17 2.21 -29.10
C LYS A 46 25.85 2.63 -29.75
N HIS A 47 24.89 1.73 -29.89
CA HIS A 47 23.55 2.04 -30.39
C HIS A 47 22.64 2.66 -29.32
N ILE A 48 23.06 2.72 -28.07
CA ILE A 48 22.34 3.48 -27.03
C ILE A 48 22.79 4.94 -27.12
N LEU A 49 21.97 5.79 -27.74
CA LEU A 49 22.32 7.19 -27.98
C LEU A 49 22.12 8.09 -26.75
N GLY A 50 21.31 7.63 -25.78
CA GLY A 50 21.01 8.36 -24.57
C GLY A 50 19.78 7.81 -23.87
N GLY A 51 19.22 8.60 -22.96
CA GLY A 51 17.98 8.31 -22.25
C GLY A 51 17.13 9.55 -22.05
N GLU A 52 15.91 9.33 -21.57
CA GLU A 52 14.94 10.37 -21.28
C GLU A 52 14.14 10.02 -20.02
N CYS A 53 13.39 10.98 -19.49
CA CYS A 53 12.40 10.76 -18.45
C CYS A 53 11.02 11.26 -18.91
N ASN A 54 10.00 10.48 -18.62
CA ASN A 54 8.64 10.63 -19.11
C ASN A 54 7.78 11.16 -17.95
N MET A 55 6.88 12.09 -18.26
CA MET A 55 5.93 12.64 -17.30
C MET A 55 4.55 12.68 -17.95
N TRP A 56 3.79 11.60 -17.76
CA TRP A 56 2.42 11.50 -18.24
C TRP A 56 1.45 12.23 -17.31
N SER A 57 0.45 12.90 -17.87
CA SER A 57 -0.38 13.88 -17.14
C SER A 57 -1.81 13.42 -16.84
N GLU A 58 -2.15 12.14 -17.02
CA GLU A 58 -3.51 11.62 -16.77
C GLU A 58 -3.98 11.87 -15.33
N ARG A 59 -3.02 11.93 -14.38
CA ARG A 59 -3.26 12.17 -12.94
C ARG A 59 -2.34 13.25 -12.37
N ALA A 60 -1.83 14.13 -13.21
CA ALA A 60 -0.98 15.24 -12.80
C ALA A 60 -1.54 16.54 -13.38
N PRO A 61 -2.47 17.19 -12.68
CA PRO A 61 -2.78 18.60 -12.91
C PRO A 61 -1.51 19.45 -13.00
N GLN A 62 -1.59 20.58 -13.70
CA GLN A 62 -0.43 21.41 -14.04
C GLN A 62 0.42 21.78 -12.82
N GLU A 63 -0.22 22.05 -11.68
CA GLU A 63 0.41 22.42 -10.41
C GLU A 63 1.20 21.28 -9.74
N LEU A 64 0.97 20.02 -10.14
CA LEU A 64 1.68 18.85 -9.59
C LEU A 64 2.84 18.37 -10.48
N VAL A 65 3.02 18.94 -11.68
CA VAL A 65 4.05 18.48 -12.61
C VAL A 65 5.45 18.71 -12.03
N ASP A 66 5.73 19.90 -11.50
CA ASP A 66 7.03 20.22 -10.89
C ASP A 66 7.36 19.26 -9.74
N SER A 67 6.38 18.94 -8.89
CA SER A 67 6.63 18.12 -7.70
C SER A 67 6.88 16.67 -8.03
N LYS A 68 6.41 16.22 -9.20
CA LYS A 68 6.73 14.90 -9.75
C LYS A 68 8.09 14.91 -10.43
N VAL A 69 8.44 15.94 -11.19
CA VAL A 69 9.68 15.95 -11.97
C VAL A 69 10.90 16.27 -11.11
N PHE A 70 10.79 17.26 -10.22
CA PHE A 70 11.86 17.67 -9.31
C PHE A 70 11.66 17.04 -7.93
N PRO A 71 12.72 16.49 -7.29
CA PRO A 71 14.14 16.57 -7.69
C PRO A 71 14.63 15.43 -8.60
N ARG A 72 13.79 14.46 -8.97
CA ARG A 72 14.19 13.25 -9.73
C ARG A 72 14.94 13.55 -11.03
N ILE A 73 14.58 14.63 -11.73
CA ILE A 73 15.29 15.06 -12.95
C ILE A 73 16.75 15.44 -12.70
N LEU A 74 17.13 15.87 -11.49
CA LEU A 74 18.52 16.12 -11.14
C LEU A 74 19.33 14.81 -11.12
N ALA A 75 18.74 13.72 -10.64
CA ALA A 75 19.36 12.39 -10.69
C ALA A 75 19.48 11.89 -12.12
N MET A 76 18.41 12.01 -12.92
CA MET A 76 18.46 11.61 -14.34
C MET A 76 19.50 12.43 -15.12
N SER A 77 19.63 13.73 -14.81
CA SER A 77 20.65 14.59 -15.43
C SER A 77 22.07 14.12 -15.07
N GLU A 78 22.31 13.72 -13.83
CA GLU A 78 23.60 13.12 -13.45
C GLU A 78 23.85 11.81 -14.20
N VAL A 79 22.86 10.90 -14.23
CA VAL A 79 22.96 9.59 -14.87
C VAL A 79 23.31 9.71 -16.35
N LEU A 80 22.72 10.68 -17.05
CA LEU A 80 22.91 10.83 -18.50
C LEU A 80 24.12 11.69 -18.88
N TRP A 81 24.70 12.44 -17.93
CA TRP A 81 25.78 13.39 -18.21
C TRP A 81 27.12 13.02 -17.58
N SER A 82 27.11 12.50 -16.35
CA SER A 82 28.35 12.23 -15.61
C SER A 82 29.03 10.97 -16.11
N SER A 83 30.37 11.00 -16.12
CA SER A 83 31.22 9.84 -16.39
C SER A 83 31.98 9.35 -15.15
N SER A 84 31.71 9.97 -13.98
CA SER A 84 32.32 9.56 -12.71
C SER A 84 31.67 8.29 -12.16
N GLU A 85 32.41 7.57 -11.32
CA GLU A 85 31.80 6.52 -10.48
C GLU A 85 30.63 7.10 -9.67
N LYS A 86 29.59 6.28 -9.49
CA LYS A 86 28.40 6.67 -8.75
C LYS A 86 28.71 6.78 -7.25
N ASP A 87 28.37 7.94 -6.69
CA ASP A 87 28.44 8.27 -5.27
C ASP A 87 27.17 9.02 -4.89
N TYR A 88 26.20 8.25 -4.37
CA TYR A 88 24.88 8.79 -4.02
C TYR A 88 24.96 9.82 -2.90
N ASP A 89 25.83 9.64 -1.90
CA ASP A 89 25.91 10.57 -0.76
C ASP A 89 26.50 11.92 -1.19
N ASN A 90 27.49 11.90 -2.09
CA ASN A 90 28.00 13.11 -2.71
C ASN A 90 26.95 13.79 -3.58
N PHE A 91 26.26 13.04 -4.46
CA PHE A 91 25.17 13.56 -5.28
C PHE A 91 24.06 14.19 -4.42
N TYR A 92 23.60 13.47 -3.40
CA TYR A 92 22.58 13.91 -2.46
C TYR A 92 22.97 15.23 -1.78
N SER A 93 24.23 15.35 -1.34
CA SER A 93 24.77 16.59 -0.76
C SER A 93 24.77 17.77 -1.74
N ARG A 94 24.93 17.51 -3.05
CA ARG A 94 24.83 18.56 -4.09
C ARG A 94 23.38 18.92 -4.40
N VAL A 95 22.46 17.95 -4.37
CA VAL A 95 21.01 18.19 -4.48
C VAL A 95 20.53 19.10 -3.36
N GLN A 96 20.96 18.88 -2.11
CA GLN A 96 20.60 19.76 -0.99
C GLN A 96 21.02 21.21 -1.24
N LYS A 97 22.20 21.43 -1.85
CA LYS A 97 22.70 22.75 -2.22
C LYS A 97 22.02 23.34 -3.47
N HIS A 98 21.25 22.53 -4.20
CA HIS A 98 20.52 22.94 -5.40
C HIS A 98 19.14 23.51 -5.07
N TYR A 99 18.51 23.09 -3.96
CA TYR A 99 17.17 23.57 -3.58
C TYR A 99 17.01 25.09 -3.51
N PRO A 100 17.96 25.88 -2.95
CA PRO A 100 17.84 27.34 -2.97
C PRO A 100 17.76 27.95 -4.39
N LYS A 101 18.32 27.28 -5.40
CA LYS A 101 18.20 27.69 -6.80
C LYS A 101 16.81 27.38 -7.35
N LEU A 102 16.27 26.20 -7.04
CA LEU A 102 14.90 25.83 -7.42
C LEU A 102 13.88 26.76 -6.76
N ASP A 103 14.07 27.09 -5.48
CA ASP A 103 13.27 28.08 -4.75
C ASP A 103 13.30 29.44 -5.47
N ALA A 104 14.49 29.93 -5.85
CA ALA A 104 14.64 31.21 -6.55
C ALA A 104 14.01 31.23 -7.96
N LEU A 105 13.87 30.05 -8.59
CA LEU A 105 13.18 29.87 -9.87
C LEU A 105 11.67 29.63 -9.72
N GLY A 106 11.16 29.50 -8.49
CA GLY A 106 9.75 29.23 -8.22
C GLY A 106 9.31 27.81 -8.57
N VAL A 107 10.23 26.85 -8.62
CA VAL A 107 9.92 25.44 -8.93
C VAL A 107 9.28 24.78 -7.72
N SER A 108 8.08 24.23 -7.89
CA SER A 108 7.35 23.54 -6.82
C SER A 108 7.78 22.08 -6.70
N TYR A 109 9.04 21.83 -6.32
CA TYR A 109 9.60 20.47 -6.23
C TYR A 109 8.93 19.63 -5.13
N GLY A 110 8.95 18.30 -5.33
CA GLY A 110 8.37 17.33 -4.42
C GLY A 110 9.40 16.70 -3.50
N PHE A 111 9.00 15.58 -2.90
CA PHE A 111 9.86 14.82 -2.01
C PHE A 111 10.87 13.96 -2.79
N GLU A 112 12.01 13.68 -2.15
CA GLU A 112 13.08 12.85 -2.71
C GLU A 112 12.74 11.36 -2.64
N SER A 113 11.93 10.99 -1.66
CA SER A 113 11.42 9.65 -1.35
C SER A 113 10.12 9.80 -0.55
N VAL A 114 9.44 8.69 -0.23
CA VAL A 114 8.29 8.74 0.69
C VAL A 114 8.77 9.27 2.05
N PRO A 115 8.31 10.45 2.52
CA PRO A 115 8.93 11.14 3.67
C PRO A 115 8.87 10.36 4.98
N ILE A 116 7.76 9.64 5.19
CA ILE A 116 7.53 8.84 6.39
C ILE A 116 6.92 7.52 5.94
N THR A 117 7.56 6.42 6.31
CA THR A 117 6.98 5.08 6.23
C THR A 117 6.85 4.51 7.63
N SER A 118 6.06 3.44 7.78
CA SER A 118 5.87 2.81 9.08
C SER A 118 5.86 1.29 8.97
N THR A 119 6.14 0.65 10.10
CA THR A 119 5.82 -0.74 10.34
C THR A 119 5.04 -0.81 11.64
N VAL A 120 3.89 -1.49 11.59
CA VAL A 120 3.07 -1.74 12.77
C VAL A 120 2.90 -3.24 12.91
N VAL A 121 3.20 -3.76 14.09
CA VAL A 121 3.04 -5.19 14.40
C VAL A 121 2.25 -5.31 15.70
N PHE A 122 1.15 -6.03 15.68
CA PHE A 122 0.43 -6.37 16.89
C PHE A 122 1.11 -7.54 17.61
N ASN A 123 1.56 -7.33 18.85
CA ASN A 123 2.24 -8.33 19.67
C ASN A 123 1.61 -8.38 21.05
N ALA A 124 1.17 -9.58 21.46
CA ALA A 124 0.49 -9.89 22.72
C ALA A 124 -0.80 -9.08 22.95
N ASP A 125 -0.69 -7.78 23.21
CA ASP A 125 -1.80 -6.87 23.52
C ASP A 125 -1.60 -5.43 23.05
N SER A 126 -0.52 -5.15 22.30
CA SER A 126 -0.20 -3.81 21.81
C SER A 126 0.32 -3.81 20.37
N PHE A 127 0.03 -2.73 19.66
CA PHE A 127 0.65 -2.35 18.41
C PHE A 127 2.03 -1.77 18.71
N ALA A 128 3.09 -2.46 18.26
CA ALA A 128 4.42 -1.91 18.21
C ALA A 128 4.56 -1.08 16.93
N VAL A 129 4.73 0.24 17.08
CA VAL A 129 4.82 1.19 15.98
C VAL A 129 6.28 1.60 15.79
N SER A 130 6.76 1.46 14.56
CA SER A 130 8.04 2.00 14.10
C SER A 130 7.80 2.96 12.94
N LEU A 131 8.33 4.17 13.03
CA LEU A 131 8.35 5.17 11.95
C LEU A 131 9.76 5.26 11.37
N PHE A 132 9.84 5.42 10.05
CA PHE A 132 11.09 5.55 9.30
C PHE A 132 11.10 6.84 8.49
N LYS A 133 12.25 7.50 8.50
CA LYS A 133 12.48 8.74 7.76
C LYS A 133 12.82 8.41 6.31
N GLY A 134 12.22 9.13 5.37
CA GLY A 134 12.59 9.07 3.95
C GLY A 134 13.95 9.70 3.65
N SER A 135 14.46 10.54 4.56
CA SER A 135 15.72 11.26 4.40
C SER A 135 16.54 11.32 5.70
N PRO A 136 17.89 11.24 5.65
CA PRO A 136 18.74 11.20 6.84
C PRO A 136 18.69 12.47 7.72
N ASP A 137 18.44 13.63 7.11
CA ASP A 137 18.38 14.94 7.75
C ASP A 137 16.98 15.32 8.26
N MET A 138 16.06 14.36 8.31
CA MET A 138 14.75 14.55 8.91
C MET A 138 14.74 14.30 10.42
N HIS A 139 13.89 15.02 11.13
CA HIS A 139 13.34 14.57 12.40
C HIS A 139 11.84 14.34 12.26
N LEU A 140 11.29 13.44 13.08
CA LEU A 140 9.89 13.07 13.05
C LEU A 140 9.25 13.43 14.39
N GLU A 141 8.00 13.86 14.31
CA GLU A 141 7.12 13.95 15.47
C GLU A 141 5.87 13.12 15.21
N TYR A 142 5.24 12.64 16.27
CA TYR A 142 3.97 11.91 16.20
C TYR A 142 2.99 12.41 17.25
N GLN A 143 1.71 12.15 17.01
CA GLN A 143 0.64 12.34 17.99
C GLN A 143 -0.33 11.15 17.93
N LEU A 144 -0.98 10.89 19.05
CA LEU A 144 -2.02 9.87 19.19
C LEU A 144 -3.33 10.55 19.54
N ASN A 145 -4.42 10.21 18.84
CA ASN A 145 -5.79 10.68 19.15
C ASN A 145 -5.94 12.20 19.29
N ASN A 146 -5.22 12.97 18.46
CA ASN A 146 -5.17 14.44 18.51
C ASN A 146 -4.63 15.02 19.84
N GLY A 147 -3.85 14.25 20.59
CA GLY A 147 -3.05 14.75 21.71
C GLY A 147 -1.85 15.57 21.25
N ASP A 148 -0.95 15.87 22.20
CA ASP A 148 0.24 16.66 21.93
C ASP A 148 1.24 15.93 21.01
N TRP A 149 1.90 16.71 20.14
CA TRP A 149 3.01 16.23 19.32
C TRP A 149 4.22 15.88 20.19
N GLN A 150 4.82 14.73 19.92
CA GLN A 150 5.98 14.19 20.62
C GLN A 150 7.08 13.88 19.62
N ALA A 151 8.33 14.19 19.98
CA ALA A 151 9.48 13.81 19.17
C ALA A 151 9.60 12.28 19.08
N TYR A 152 9.65 11.74 17.85
CA TYR A 152 9.88 10.32 17.63
C TYR A 152 11.38 10.02 17.69
N THR A 153 11.78 9.27 18.72
CA THR A 153 13.18 8.88 18.95
C THR A 153 13.39 7.38 18.87
N THR A 154 12.37 6.59 19.19
CA THR A 154 12.39 5.12 19.19
C THR A 154 10.97 4.58 19.01
N LEU A 155 10.86 3.29 18.70
CA LEU A 155 9.59 2.57 18.62
C LEU A 155 8.78 2.73 19.92
N PHE A 156 7.46 2.70 19.80
CA PHE A 156 6.55 2.80 20.94
C PHE A 156 5.36 1.84 20.80
N GLY A 157 4.70 1.56 21.92
CA GLY A 157 3.55 0.66 21.98
C GLY A 157 2.23 1.42 22.14
N VAL A 158 1.18 0.97 21.45
CA VAL A 158 -0.20 1.46 21.61
C VAL A 158 -1.10 0.26 21.90
N ASN A 159 -1.94 0.32 22.94
CA ASN A 159 -2.72 -0.84 23.40
C ASN A 159 -4.25 -0.65 23.27
N SER A 160 -4.68 0.34 22.49
CA SER A 160 -6.07 0.69 22.24
C SER A 160 -6.26 1.16 20.79
N THR A 161 -7.52 1.19 20.33
CA THR A 161 -7.86 1.89 19.08
C THR A 161 -7.34 3.33 19.12
N THR A 162 -6.61 3.72 18.08
CA THR A 162 -5.88 4.99 18.04
C THR A 162 -5.71 5.51 16.63
N THR A 163 -5.92 6.80 16.43
CA THR A 163 -5.45 7.52 15.24
C THR A 163 -4.01 7.98 15.48
N LEU A 164 -3.07 7.43 14.72
CA LEU A 164 -1.66 7.79 14.71
C LEU A 164 -1.40 8.77 13.58
N LYS A 165 -0.94 9.98 13.92
CA LYS A 165 -0.40 10.92 12.94
C LYS A 165 1.09 11.12 13.17
N ALA A 166 1.84 11.28 12.09
CA ALA A 166 3.24 11.67 12.13
C ALA A 166 3.51 12.81 11.14
N ARG A 167 4.47 13.66 11.48
CA ARG A 167 4.94 14.73 10.59
C ARG A 167 6.46 14.75 10.59
N GLY A 168 7.02 15.00 9.42
CA GLY A 168 8.45 15.09 9.21
C GLY A 168 8.87 16.55 9.12
N PHE A 169 10.09 16.84 9.54
CA PHE A 169 10.72 18.12 9.32
C PHE A 169 12.11 17.90 8.75
N LYS A 170 12.43 18.63 7.68
CA LYS A 170 13.73 18.63 7.02
C LYS A 170 14.27 20.05 7.06
N ASN A 171 15.43 20.26 7.70
CA ASN A 171 16.00 21.60 7.93
C ASN A 171 14.98 22.57 8.59
N GLU A 172 14.29 22.11 9.63
CA GLU A 172 13.24 22.85 10.38
C GLU A 172 12.00 23.25 9.56
N LYS A 173 11.86 22.76 8.31
CA LYS A 173 10.67 22.97 7.48
C LYS A 173 9.81 21.71 7.44
N PRO A 174 8.46 21.82 7.44
CA PRO A 174 7.58 20.67 7.26
C PRO A 174 7.94 19.87 5.99
N TYR A 175 8.01 18.55 6.12
CA TYR A 175 8.46 17.64 5.08
C TYR A 175 7.72 16.30 5.21
N GLY A 176 6.49 16.29 4.70
CA GLY A 176 5.63 15.11 4.67
C GLY A 176 4.86 14.86 5.96
N GLU A 177 3.72 14.22 5.79
CA GLU A 177 2.81 13.82 6.86
C GLU A 177 2.40 12.36 6.63
N PHE A 178 1.95 11.72 7.69
CA PHE A 178 1.50 10.34 7.72
C PHE A 178 0.31 10.22 8.68
N ASP A 179 -0.67 9.43 8.31
CA ASP A 179 -1.83 9.11 9.15
C ASP A 179 -2.16 7.62 9.01
N LYS A 180 -2.54 6.99 10.12
CA LYS A 180 -2.93 5.58 10.19
C LYS A 180 -3.86 5.37 11.37
N GLU A 181 -4.97 4.69 11.12
CA GLU A 181 -5.82 4.16 12.18
C GLU A 181 -5.35 2.76 12.59
N LEU A 182 -5.22 2.57 13.90
CA LEU A 182 -4.97 1.28 14.54
C LEU A 182 -6.25 0.88 15.26
N ILE A 183 -6.83 -0.27 14.92
CA ILE A 183 -8.12 -0.70 15.47
C ILE A 183 -7.91 -1.89 16.39
N LYS A 184 -8.18 -1.72 17.69
CA LYS A 184 -8.21 -2.83 18.64
C LYS A 184 -9.64 -3.32 18.82
N HIS A 185 -9.84 -4.60 18.57
CA HIS A 185 -11.11 -5.32 18.69
C HIS A 185 -10.86 -6.73 19.28
N ILE A 186 -11.92 -7.51 19.54
CA ILE A 186 -11.82 -8.83 20.19
C ILE A 186 -10.93 -9.80 19.40
N ALA A 187 -10.95 -9.68 18.07
CA ALA A 187 -10.21 -10.53 17.16
C ALA A 187 -8.75 -10.07 16.95
N THR A 188 -8.34 -8.89 17.42
CA THR A 188 -6.97 -8.41 17.17
C THR A 188 -5.92 -9.37 17.74
N GLY A 189 -4.97 -9.79 16.91
CA GLY A 189 -3.93 -10.77 17.23
C GLY A 189 -4.40 -12.22 17.33
N LYS A 190 -5.68 -12.51 17.04
CA LYS A 190 -6.21 -13.88 17.06
C LYS A 190 -5.78 -14.65 15.82
N LYS A 191 -5.71 -15.97 15.94
CA LYS A 191 -5.29 -16.83 14.84
C LYS A 191 -6.39 -16.94 13.79
N VAL A 192 -6.04 -16.67 12.54
CA VAL A 192 -6.87 -16.95 11.37
C VAL A 192 -6.50 -18.30 10.78
N ASN A 193 -7.50 -19.14 10.50
CA ASN A 193 -7.31 -20.38 9.78
C ASN A 193 -7.95 -20.26 8.40
N TYR A 194 -7.14 -20.29 7.36
CA TYR A 194 -7.56 -20.24 5.97
C TYR A 194 -7.94 -21.64 5.49
N THR A 195 -9.21 -21.88 5.18
CA THR A 195 -9.63 -23.12 4.50
C THR A 195 -9.44 -22.99 2.99
N ILE A 196 -9.51 -21.77 2.46
CA ILE A 196 -9.06 -21.39 1.13
C ILE A 196 -7.88 -20.42 1.30
N PRO A 197 -6.69 -20.71 0.72
CA PRO A 197 -5.52 -19.86 0.89
C PRO A 197 -5.68 -18.54 0.12
N TYR A 198 -5.19 -17.45 0.71
CA TYR A 198 -5.02 -16.18 -0.01
C TYR A 198 -3.92 -16.31 -1.08
N ASN A 199 -3.93 -15.40 -2.06
CA ASN A 199 -2.97 -15.39 -3.14
C ASN A 199 -1.60 -14.86 -2.66
N LYS A 200 -0.51 -15.55 -3.02
CA LYS A 200 0.86 -15.18 -2.65
C LYS A 200 1.30 -13.78 -3.09
N HIS A 201 0.70 -13.21 -4.12
CA HIS A 201 1.02 -11.87 -4.63
C HIS A 201 0.37 -10.76 -3.80
N TYR A 202 -0.72 -11.05 -3.09
CA TYR A 202 -1.45 -10.11 -2.24
C TYR A 202 -1.70 -10.76 -0.87
N LYS A 203 -0.61 -10.95 -0.12
CA LYS A 203 -0.61 -11.64 1.18
C LYS A 203 -0.94 -10.74 2.38
N GLY A 204 -1.02 -9.42 2.16
CA GLY A 204 -1.07 -8.45 3.26
C GLY A 204 0.12 -8.59 4.22
N THR A 205 -0.16 -8.58 5.52
CA THR A 205 0.81 -8.88 6.59
C THR A 205 0.99 -10.38 6.87
N GLY A 206 0.40 -11.26 6.04
CA GLY A 206 0.47 -12.71 6.16
C GLY A 206 -0.70 -13.30 6.95
N ASP A 207 -0.47 -14.41 7.65
CA ASP A 207 -1.53 -15.22 8.29
C ASP A 207 -2.40 -14.48 9.33
N ASN A 208 -1.95 -13.31 9.81
CA ASN A 208 -2.67 -12.52 10.81
C ASN A 208 -3.39 -11.30 10.22
N ASN A 209 -3.29 -11.03 8.91
CA ASN A 209 -3.76 -9.76 8.32
C ASN A 209 -5.21 -9.43 8.64
N LEU A 210 -6.13 -10.40 8.55
CA LEU A 210 -7.55 -10.17 8.80
C LEU A 210 -7.89 -9.93 10.28
N THR A 211 -6.88 -9.87 11.14
CA THR A 211 -6.97 -9.74 12.60
C THR A 211 -5.82 -8.89 13.16
N ASP A 212 -5.11 -8.10 12.34
CA ASP A 212 -3.92 -7.36 12.79
C ASP A 212 -4.21 -5.94 13.25
N GLY A 213 -5.46 -5.48 13.09
CA GLY A 213 -5.95 -4.16 13.45
C GLY A 213 -5.56 -3.05 12.47
N LEU A 214 -5.10 -3.39 11.26
CA LEU A 214 -4.61 -2.45 10.25
C LEU A 214 -5.54 -2.40 9.04
N LEU A 215 -6.17 -1.24 8.85
CA LEU A 215 -7.08 -1.03 7.73
C LEU A 215 -6.30 -0.72 6.44
N GLY A 216 -6.84 -1.22 5.33
CA GLY A 216 -6.36 -0.92 3.98
C GLY A 216 -6.87 0.43 3.46
N SER A 217 -6.05 1.05 2.63
CA SER A 217 -6.27 2.35 2.01
C SER A 217 -7.30 2.27 0.89
N THR A 218 -8.21 3.25 0.87
CA THR A 218 -9.13 3.45 -0.26
C THR A 218 -8.41 3.88 -1.55
N GLU A 219 -7.19 4.43 -1.44
CA GLU A 219 -6.46 4.95 -2.59
C GLU A 219 -5.46 3.96 -3.18
N ASN A 220 -4.86 3.12 -2.33
CA ASN A 220 -3.81 2.20 -2.73
C ASN A 220 -4.03 0.80 -2.17
N PHE A 221 -4.63 -0.08 -2.96
CA PHE A 221 -4.80 -1.49 -2.61
C PHE A 221 -3.48 -2.30 -2.56
N ARG A 222 -2.34 -1.66 -2.91
CA ARG A 222 -0.99 -2.24 -2.80
C ARG A 222 -0.22 -1.73 -1.59
N ASP A 223 -0.90 -1.08 -0.65
CA ASP A 223 -0.32 -0.59 0.60
C ASP A 223 0.15 -1.70 1.57
N GLY A 224 -0.18 -2.95 1.27
CA GLY A 224 0.25 -4.12 2.02
C GLY A 224 -0.71 -4.54 3.14
N TYR A 225 -1.91 -3.97 3.21
CA TYR A 225 -2.92 -4.30 4.24
C TYR A 225 -4.12 -5.10 3.71
N TYR A 226 -4.16 -5.35 2.41
CA TYR A 226 -5.18 -6.21 1.80
C TYR A 226 -4.66 -7.63 1.55
N GLN A 227 -5.51 -8.62 1.82
CA GLN A 227 -5.39 -9.97 1.31
C GLN A 227 -6.28 -10.20 0.10
N GLY A 228 -5.69 -10.78 -0.95
CA GLY A 228 -6.36 -11.04 -2.22
C GLY A 228 -6.71 -12.52 -2.43
N PHE A 229 -7.91 -12.79 -2.91
CA PHE A 229 -8.38 -14.10 -3.37
C PHE A 229 -8.79 -13.99 -4.84
N SER A 230 -8.33 -14.89 -5.70
CA SER A 230 -8.50 -14.79 -7.17
C SER A 230 -9.29 -15.99 -7.66
N GLY A 231 -10.45 -15.75 -8.27
CA GLY A 231 -11.32 -16.80 -8.83
C GLY A 231 -11.96 -17.72 -7.78
N THR A 232 -11.63 -17.56 -6.51
CA THR A 232 -12.13 -18.37 -5.39
C THR A 232 -12.81 -17.52 -4.34
N ASP A 233 -13.67 -18.16 -3.54
CA ASP A 233 -14.23 -17.55 -2.34
C ASP A 233 -13.11 -17.21 -1.33
N MET A 234 -13.39 -16.27 -0.43
CA MET A 234 -12.67 -16.15 0.84
C MET A 234 -13.40 -17.02 1.86
N GLU A 235 -12.70 -17.96 2.50
CA GLU A 235 -13.23 -18.70 3.64
C GLU A 235 -12.18 -18.81 4.75
N VAL A 236 -12.52 -18.25 5.91
CA VAL A 236 -11.62 -18.19 7.07
C VAL A 236 -12.35 -18.51 8.36
N ILE A 237 -11.62 -19.08 9.32
CA ILE A 237 -12.08 -19.36 10.68
C ILE A 237 -11.15 -18.68 11.69
N ILE A 238 -11.68 -17.72 12.43
CA ILE A 238 -10.99 -17.03 13.52
C ILE A 238 -11.17 -17.83 14.81
N ASP A 239 -10.07 -18.14 15.49
CA ASP A 239 -10.07 -18.75 16.84
C ASP A 239 -9.93 -17.67 17.91
N LEU A 240 -11.01 -17.38 18.64
CA LEU A 240 -11.02 -16.37 19.71
C LEU A 240 -10.23 -16.84 20.96
N GLY A 241 -9.86 -18.13 21.02
CA GLY A 241 -9.13 -18.78 22.10
C GLY A 241 -10.04 -19.32 23.21
N GLN A 242 -11.15 -18.64 23.49
CA GLN A 242 -12.16 -19.04 24.48
C GLN A 242 -13.55 -18.59 24.03
N ILE A 243 -14.60 -19.16 24.64
CA ILE A 243 -15.98 -18.70 24.42
C ILE A 243 -16.05 -17.23 24.83
N THR A 244 -16.33 -16.38 23.86
CA THR A 244 -16.33 -14.92 24.01
C THR A 244 -17.69 -14.37 23.62
N THR A 245 -18.16 -13.36 24.36
CA THR A 245 -19.42 -12.66 24.04
C THR A 245 -19.09 -11.42 23.22
N PHE A 246 -19.82 -11.19 22.14
CA PHE A 246 -19.69 -10.04 21.25
C PHE A 246 -21.08 -9.66 20.69
N SER A 247 -21.20 -8.46 20.14
CA SER A 247 -22.46 -7.94 19.59
C SER A 247 -22.37 -7.56 18.12
N ASN A 248 -21.17 -7.38 17.57
CA ASN A 248 -20.98 -6.90 16.21
C ASN A 248 -19.85 -7.64 15.49
N ILE A 249 -20.05 -7.89 14.18
CA ILE A 249 -19.04 -8.39 13.25
C ILE A 249 -19.05 -7.48 12.02
N GLU A 250 -17.88 -6.95 11.65
CA GLU A 250 -17.69 -6.16 10.45
C GLU A 250 -16.59 -6.73 9.58
N THR A 251 -16.85 -6.81 8.28
CA THR A 251 -15.84 -7.18 7.28
C THR A 251 -15.89 -6.18 6.14
N THR A 252 -14.72 -5.66 5.76
CA THR A 252 -14.62 -4.62 4.75
C THR A 252 -13.88 -5.13 3.52
N PHE A 253 -14.44 -4.82 2.35
CA PHE A 253 -13.89 -5.21 1.06
C PHE A 253 -13.64 -3.99 0.19
N PHE A 254 -12.58 -4.05 -0.62
CA PHE A 254 -12.22 -3.00 -1.57
C PHE A 254 -12.72 -3.33 -2.97
N GLN A 255 -13.21 -2.33 -3.71
CA GLN A 255 -13.54 -2.46 -5.12
C GLN A 255 -12.81 -1.43 -5.97
N TYR A 256 -12.19 -1.91 -7.05
CA TYR A 256 -11.67 -1.13 -8.15
C TYR A 256 -11.70 -2.01 -9.40
N TYR A 257 -12.83 -1.97 -10.12
CA TYR A 257 -13.14 -2.96 -11.15
C TYR A 257 -12.14 -2.95 -12.32
N LEU A 258 -11.53 -1.79 -12.65
CA LEU A 258 -10.48 -1.72 -13.68
C LEU A 258 -9.20 -2.51 -13.30
N SER A 259 -9.00 -2.79 -12.01
CA SER A 259 -7.97 -3.73 -11.53
C SER A 259 -8.53 -5.13 -11.25
N TRP A 260 -9.75 -5.42 -11.71
CA TRP A 260 -10.44 -6.70 -11.58
C TRP A 260 -10.85 -7.04 -10.14
N ILE A 261 -10.74 -6.07 -9.23
CA ILE A 261 -11.12 -6.20 -7.83
C ILE A 261 -12.58 -5.79 -7.67
N VAL A 262 -13.41 -6.71 -7.22
CA VAL A 262 -14.87 -6.55 -7.12
C VAL A 262 -15.35 -6.97 -5.73
N LEU A 263 -16.48 -6.43 -5.29
CA LEU A 263 -17.09 -6.87 -4.04
C LEU A 263 -17.56 -8.34 -4.13
N PRO A 264 -17.51 -9.09 -3.02
CA PRO A 264 -18.12 -10.41 -2.96
C PRO A 264 -19.64 -10.33 -3.12
N THR A 265 -20.25 -11.28 -3.83
CA THR A 265 -21.71 -11.30 -4.07
C THR A 265 -22.51 -11.42 -2.77
N SER A 266 -21.93 -12.10 -1.78
CA SER A 266 -22.48 -12.20 -0.43
C SER A 266 -21.38 -12.47 0.59
N VAL A 267 -21.66 -12.11 1.84
CA VAL A 267 -20.82 -12.43 3.00
C VAL A 267 -21.68 -13.12 4.05
N SER A 268 -21.29 -14.33 4.45
CA SER A 268 -21.97 -15.08 5.52
C SER A 268 -21.10 -15.24 6.75
N TYR A 269 -21.75 -15.17 7.91
CA TYR A 269 -21.15 -15.36 9.22
C TYR A 269 -21.74 -16.61 9.89
N ALA A 270 -20.89 -17.44 10.48
CA ALA A 270 -21.33 -18.60 11.26
C ALA A 270 -20.43 -18.80 12.48
N ILE A 271 -21.00 -19.30 13.57
CA ILE A 271 -20.28 -19.49 14.85
C ILE A 271 -20.21 -20.95 15.27
N SER A 272 -19.19 -21.28 16.05
CA SER A 272 -19.00 -22.62 16.61
C SER A 272 -18.26 -22.57 17.95
N ASP A 273 -18.49 -23.56 18.80
CA ASP A 273 -17.72 -23.78 20.03
C ASP A 273 -16.64 -24.87 19.86
N ASP A 274 -16.77 -25.74 18.85
CA ASP A 274 -15.95 -26.94 18.62
C ASP A 274 -15.15 -26.93 17.31
N ARG A 275 -15.37 -25.93 16.43
CA ARG A 275 -14.78 -25.78 15.08
C ARG A 275 -15.29 -26.81 14.06
N GLU A 276 -16.22 -27.67 14.42
CA GLU A 276 -16.78 -28.69 13.52
C GLU A 276 -18.22 -28.34 13.14
N ASN A 277 -19.03 -28.01 14.14
CA ASN A 277 -20.45 -27.71 13.98
C ASN A 277 -20.66 -26.19 13.99
N PHE A 278 -21.00 -25.63 12.83
CA PHE A 278 -21.24 -24.19 12.67
C PHE A 278 -22.74 -23.88 12.59
N THR A 279 -23.16 -22.88 13.35
CA THR A 279 -24.52 -22.30 13.27
C THR A 279 -24.45 -20.97 12.52
N GLU A 280 -25.23 -20.84 11.45
CA GLU A 280 -25.30 -19.63 10.64
C GLU A 280 -25.94 -18.46 11.44
N LEU A 281 -25.33 -17.28 11.32
CA LEU A 281 -25.82 -16.03 11.91
C LEU A 281 -26.53 -15.17 10.86
N ALA A 282 -25.91 -15.00 9.69
CA ALA A 282 -26.44 -14.19 8.60
C ALA A 282 -25.75 -14.53 7.28
N ASN A 283 -26.43 -14.20 6.18
CA ASN A 283 -25.88 -14.13 4.83
C ASN A 283 -26.30 -12.78 4.21
N LEU A 284 -25.35 -11.87 4.09
CA LEU A 284 -25.56 -10.48 3.69
C LEU A 284 -25.21 -10.29 2.21
N THR A 285 -25.98 -9.47 1.52
CA THR A 285 -25.77 -9.10 0.10
C THR A 285 -25.74 -7.59 -0.05
N HIS A 286 -25.18 -7.10 -1.16
CA HIS A 286 -25.17 -5.67 -1.49
C HIS A 286 -25.84 -5.40 -2.84
N LYS A 287 -26.07 -4.11 -3.15
CA LYS A 287 -26.62 -3.66 -4.45
C LYS A 287 -25.61 -2.87 -5.30
N THR A 288 -24.40 -2.69 -4.79
CA THR A 288 -23.29 -2.05 -5.51
C THR A 288 -23.05 -2.73 -6.87
N PRO A 289 -23.06 -2.00 -7.99
CA PRO A 289 -22.70 -2.55 -9.29
C PRO A 289 -21.26 -3.06 -9.34
N LEU A 290 -21.02 -4.17 -10.04
CA LEU A 290 -19.69 -4.76 -10.23
C LEU A 290 -18.73 -3.77 -10.91
N MET A 291 -19.23 -2.99 -11.87
CA MET A 291 -18.47 -1.97 -12.61
C MET A 291 -18.69 -0.55 -12.09
N GLN A 292 -19.00 -0.39 -10.79
CA GLN A 292 -19.10 0.94 -10.22
C GLN A 292 -17.75 1.66 -10.33
N GLU A 293 -17.76 2.87 -10.92
CA GLU A 293 -16.57 3.68 -11.11
C GLU A 293 -15.97 4.17 -9.79
N GLY A 294 -14.66 4.39 -9.83
CA GLY A 294 -13.87 4.84 -8.69
C GLY A 294 -13.29 3.69 -7.86
N LYS A 295 -12.65 4.09 -6.77
CA LYS A 295 -12.12 3.19 -5.74
C LYS A 295 -12.90 3.43 -4.47
N PHE A 296 -13.39 2.37 -3.84
CA PHE A 296 -14.14 2.51 -2.61
C PHE A 296 -14.11 1.21 -1.80
N LYS A 297 -14.46 1.35 -0.52
CA LYS A 297 -14.62 0.24 0.41
C LYS A 297 -16.10 0.01 0.68
N HIS A 298 -16.48 -1.23 0.93
CA HIS A 298 -17.82 -1.62 1.35
C HIS A 298 -17.75 -2.54 2.56
N THR A 299 -18.50 -2.20 3.61
CA THR A 299 -18.50 -2.93 4.88
C THR A 299 -19.80 -3.74 5.00
N PHE A 300 -19.67 -5.03 5.26
CA PHE A 300 -20.77 -5.91 5.65
C PHE A 300 -20.78 -5.99 7.17
N SER A 301 -21.90 -5.60 7.78
CA SER A 301 -22.05 -5.58 9.25
C SER A 301 -23.19 -6.49 9.69
N PHE A 302 -22.93 -7.28 10.73
CA PHE A 302 -23.93 -8.07 11.45
C PHE A 302 -23.95 -7.65 12.91
N GLU A 303 -25.14 -7.37 13.42
CA GLU A 303 -25.36 -6.96 14.80
C GLU A 303 -26.38 -7.87 15.49
N LYS A 304 -25.96 -8.46 16.62
CA LYS A 304 -26.83 -9.24 17.49
C LYS A 304 -26.24 -9.30 18.89
N GLU A 305 -26.94 -8.69 19.83
CA GLU A 305 -26.60 -8.70 21.25
C GLU A 305 -26.37 -10.11 21.81
N ASN A 306 -25.39 -10.23 22.69
CA ASN A 306 -25.06 -11.46 23.42
C ASN A 306 -24.76 -12.68 22.53
N THR A 307 -24.18 -12.47 21.35
CA THR A 307 -23.66 -13.58 20.54
C THR A 307 -22.46 -14.20 21.26
N LYS A 308 -22.43 -15.53 21.38
CA LYS A 308 -21.38 -16.27 22.10
C LYS A 308 -20.80 -17.35 21.22
N ALA A 309 -19.48 -17.38 21.10
CA ALA A 309 -18.77 -18.41 20.34
C ALA A 309 -17.30 -18.48 20.74
N LYS A 310 -16.63 -19.60 20.44
CA LYS A 310 -15.17 -19.66 20.42
C LYS A 310 -14.59 -19.43 19.01
N TYR A 311 -15.31 -19.84 17.98
CA TYR A 311 -14.90 -19.74 16.58
C TYR A 311 -15.89 -18.91 15.77
N LEU A 312 -15.37 -18.03 14.93
CA LEU A 312 -16.14 -17.32 13.91
C LEU A 312 -15.67 -17.78 12.52
N LYS A 313 -16.59 -18.26 11.69
CA LYS A 313 -16.37 -18.50 10.28
C LYS A 313 -16.93 -17.34 9.46
N VAL A 314 -16.13 -16.85 8.52
CA VAL A 314 -16.51 -15.85 7.53
C VAL A 314 -16.33 -16.45 6.14
N VAL A 315 -17.36 -16.37 5.31
CA VAL A 315 -17.32 -16.76 3.89
C VAL A 315 -17.73 -15.57 3.06
N ALA A 316 -16.88 -15.14 2.12
CA ALA A 316 -17.23 -14.15 1.11
C ALA A 316 -17.25 -14.81 -0.27
N LYS A 317 -18.42 -14.78 -0.93
CA LYS A 317 -18.65 -15.46 -2.20
C LYS A 317 -18.15 -14.64 -3.37
N THR A 318 -17.36 -15.25 -4.24
CA THR A 318 -16.87 -14.62 -5.47
C THR A 318 -17.91 -14.73 -6.60
N VAL A 319 -17.80 -13.84 -7.59
CA VAL A 319 -18.45 -14.04 -8.90
C VAL A 319 -17.73 -15.10 -9.74
N GLY A 320 -16.55 -15.54 -9.33
CA GLY A 320 -15.70 -16.47 -10.07
C GLY A 320 -14.94 -15.71 -11.15
N GLU A 321 -15.36 -15.87 -12.40
CA GLU A 321 -14.84 -15.12 -13.53
C GLU A 321 -15.62 -13.82 -13.76
N LEU A 322 -14.94 -12.80 -14.28
CA LEU A 322 -15.53 -11.52 -14.62
C LEU A 322 -16.54 -11.68 -15.77
N PRO A 323 -17.72 -11.03 -15.69
CA PRO A 323 -18.80 -11.20 -16.65
C PRO A 323 -18.45 -10.57 -18.01
N GLN A 324 -19.23 -10.90 -19.06
CA GLN A 324 -18.96 -10.49 -20.45
C GLN A 324 -18.89 -8.98 -20.66
N GLU A 325 -19.61 -8.21 -19.84
CA GLU A 325 -19.64 -6.76 -19.90
C GLU A 325 -18.35 -6.11 -19.34
N HIS A 326 -17.53 -6.88 -18.62
CA HIS A 326 -16.29 -6.39 -18.02
C HIS A 326 -15.17 -6.29 -19.09
N PRO A 327 -14.32 -5.24 -19.06
CA PRO A 327 -13.20 -5.10 -20.00
C PRO A 327 -12.20 -6.28 -20.01
N ALA A 328 -12.16 -7.04 -18.91
CA ALA A 328 -11.34 -8.24 -18.73
C ALA A 328 -12.20 -9.51 -18.59
N ALA A 329 -13.34 -9.58 -19.29
CA ALA A 329 -14.26 -10.73 -19.26
C ALA A 329 -13.55 -12.09 -19.35
N GLY A 330 -14.01 -13.06 -18.56
CA GLY A 330 -13.43 -14.41 -18.47
C GLY A 330 -12.13 -14.51 -17.66
N SER A 331 -11.61 -13.40 -17.14
CA SER A 331 -10.51 -13.42 -16.16
C SER A 331 -11.04 -13.63 -14.75
N ASP A 332 -10.24 -14.21 -13.86
CA ASP A 332 -10.58 -14.36 -12.44
C ASP A 332 -10.85 -13.00 -11.78
N ALA A 333 -11.98 -12.91 -11.08
CA ALA A 333 -12.30 -11.78 -10.23
C ALA A 333 -11.51 -11.84 -8.92
N TRP A 334 -11.11 -10.67 -8.41
CA TRP A 334 -10.39 -10.55 -7.14
C TRP A 334 -11.31 -10.07 -6.02
N ILE A 335 -11.25 -10.76 -4.88
CA ILE A 335 -11.77 -10.27 -3.59
C ILE A 335 -10.60 -9.73 -2.79
N PHE A 336 -10.69 -8.49 -2.32
CA PHE A 336 -9.71 -7.87 -1.43
C PHE A 336 -10.36 -7.53 -0.08
N ALA A 337 -9.86 -8.10 0.99
CA ALA A 337 -10.30 -7.85 2.37
C ALA A 337 -9.11 -7.37 3.21
N ASP A 338 -9.34 -6.43 4.13
CA ASP A 338 -8.31 -5.92 5.05
C ASP A 338 -8.46 -6.50 6.45
N GLU A 339 -9.62 -6.34 7.09
CA GLU A 339 -9.82 -6.65 8.52
C GLU A 339 -11.18 -7.31 8.79
N ILE A 340 -11.24 -8.21 9.79
CA ILE A 340 -12.46 -8.76 10.37
C ILE A 340 -12.59 -8.26 11.81
N ILE A 341 -13.41 -7.22 12.00
CA ILE A 341 -13.60 -6.55 13.28
C ILE A 341 -14.71 -7.27 14.06
N ILE A 342 -14.48 -7.50 15.36
CA ILE A 342 -15.44 -8.13 16.29
C ILE A 342 -15.48 -7.30 17.58
N ASN A 343 -16.65 -6.76 17.93
CA ASN A 343 -16.84 -5.89 19.10
C ASN A 343 -17.82 -6.46 20.12
#